data_AF-A0A2A4JCF0-F1
#
_entry.id   AF-A0A2A4JCF0-F1
#
_cell.length_a   1.000
_cell.length_b   1.000
_cell.length_c   1.000
_cell.angle_alpha   90.00
_cell.angle_beta   90.00
_cell.angle_gamma   90.00
#
_symmetry.space_group_name_H-M   'P 1'
#
loop_
_entity.id
_entity.type
_entity.pdbx_description
1 polymer ?
#
loop_
_entity_poly.entity_id
_entity_poly.type
_entity_poly.pdbx_seq_one_letter_code
_entity_poly.pdbx_strand_id
1 'polypeptide(L)'
;MLFTLIRTHVGRRYRTAFESLRKGICVNSSINETHLLIFTATHIDVYDIETGDWVQTMNIPNARPLDETGWICCVGGGGGNGFPFSSDAAPFIIYLRPLMT
;
A
#
# COMPACT_ATOMS: atom_id res chain seq x y z
N MET A 1 -5.34 11.90 -12.20
CA MET A 1 -6.69 11.62 -11.68
C MET A 1 -6.68 11.30 -10.18
N LEU A 2 -5.75 10.47 -9.69
CA LEU A 2 -5.55 10.14 -8.25
C LEU A 2 -5.23 11.35 -7.33
N PHE A 3 -4.50 12.36 -7.85
CA PHE A 3 -4.20 13.60 -7.13
C PHE A 3 -5.44 14.45 -6.77
N THR A 4 -6.57 14.25 -7.46
CA THR A 4 -7.81 15.01 -7.24
C THR A 4 -8.67 14.39 -6.13
N LEU A 5 -8.68 13.05 -5.99
CA LEU A 5 -9.46 12.37 -4.97
C LEU A 5 -8.90 12.63 -3.56
N ILE A 6 -7.58 12.59 -3.41
CA ILE A 6 -6.90 12.84 -2.12
C ILE A 6 -6.95 14.32 -1.72
N ARG A 7 -6.93 15.25 -2.69
CA ARG A 7 -7.01 16.70 -2.40
C ARG A 7 -8.38 17.17 -1.93
N THR A 8 -9.47 16.55 -2.40
CA THR A 8 -10.82 17.12 -2.22
C THR A 8 -11.47 16.77 -0.88
N HIS A 9 -10.93 15.80 -0.12
CA HIS A 9 -11.43 15.45 1.22
C HIS A 9 -10.40 15.56 2.35
N VAL A 10 -9.11 15.73 2.05
CA VAL A 10 -8.06 15.30 2.98
C VAL A 10 -6.84 16.23 3.07
N GLY A 11 -7.06 17.51 3.35
CA GLY A 11 -5.95 18.46 3.57
C GLY A 11 -5.15 18.24 4.86
N ARG A 12 -5.68 17.48 5.85
CA ARG A 12 -5.05 17.30 7.17
C ARG A 12 -4.89 15.85 7.61
N ARG A 13 -5.82 14.97 7.25
CA ARG A 13 -5.92 13.60 7.76
C ARG A 13 -4.82 12.66 7.25
N TYR A 14 -4.45 12.69 5.96
CA TYR A 14 -3.37 11.86 5.40
C TYR A 14 -2.04 12.60 5.18
N ARG A 15 -1.63 13.50 6.09
CA ARG A 15 -0.41 14.30 5.89
C ARG A 15 0.82 13.43 5.59
N THR A 16 1.02 12.35 6.34
CA THR A 16 2.16 11.45 6.19
C THR A 16 2.13 10.68 4.87
N ALA A 17 0.99 10.10 4.50
CA ALA A 17 0.83 9.42 3.21
C ALA A 17 1.04 10.38 2.03
N PHE A 18 0.53 11.60 2.15
CA PHE A 18 0.70 12.64 1.13
C PHE A 18 2.16 13.12 1.03
N GLU A 19 2.87 13.21 2.15
CA GLU A 19 4.31 13.47 2.14
C GLU A 19 5.09 12.34 1.48
N SER A 20 4.75 11.08 1.74
CA SER A 20 5.36 9.91 1.08
C SER A 20 5.13 9.94 -0.43
N LEU A 21 3.90 10.29 -0.86
CA LEU A 21 3.55 10.49 -2.27
C LEU A 21 4.35 11.64 -2.89
N ARG A 22 4.47 12.78 -2.20
CA ARG A 22 5.23 13.95 -2.65
C ARG A 22 6.73 13.69 -2.76
N LYS A 23 7.28 12.87 -1.87
CA LYS A 23 8.70 12.49 -1.86
C LYS A 23 9.02 11.43 -2.92
N GLY A 24 8.03 10.93 -3.66
CA GLY A 24 8.21 9.90 -4.68
C GLY A 24 8.56 8.52 -4.11
N ILE A 25 8.31 8.30 -2.82
CA ILE A 25 8.61 7.04 -2.12
C ILE A 25 7.47 6.04 -2.32
N CYS A 26 6.25 6.56 -2.46
CA CYS A 26 5.07 5.77 -2.79
C CYS A 26 5.17 5.25 -4.23
N VAL A 27 5.07 3.94 -4.39
CA VAL A 27 5.09 3.26 -5.70
C VAL A 27 3.69 2.85 -6.15
N ASN A 28 2.75 2.63 -5.22
CA ASN A 28 1.36 2.34 -5.53
C ASN A 28 0.45 2.62 -4.31
N SER A 29 -0.87 2.63 -4.51
CA SER A 29 -1.86 2.75 -3.44
C SER A 29 -3.11 1.95 -3.75
N SER A 30 -3.78 1.42 -2.73
CA SER A 30 -5.12 0.83 -2.86
C SER A 30 -5.98 1.12 -1.63
N ILE A 31 -7.28 0.97 -1.78
CA ILE A 31 -8.27 1.10 -0.70
C ILE A 31 -8.84 -0.27 -0.44
N ASN A 32 -8.98 -0.64 0.83
CA ASN A 32 -9.61 -1.87 1.26
C ASN A 32 -10.67 -1.53 2.30
N GLU A 33 -11.88 -1.24 1.81
CA GLU A 33 -13.06 -0.85 2.59
C GLU A 33 -12.81 0.33 3.53
N THR A 34 -12.23 0.05 4.71
CA THR A 34 -11.93 1.00 5.79
C THR A 34 -10.49 1.48 5.81
N HIS A 35 -9.58 0.89 5.01
CA HIS A 35 -8.15 1.19 5.09
C HIS A 35 -7.55 1.65 3.77
N LEU A 36 -6.67 2.66 3.84
CA LEU A 36 -5.82 3.11 2.74
C LEU A 36 -4.45 2.43 2.89
N LEU A 37 -4.02 1.76 1.83
CA LEU A 37 -2.74 1.09 1.73
C LEU A 37 -1.79 1.93 0.87
N ILE A 38 -0.63 2.28 1.42
CA ILE A 38 0.43 3.00 0.72
C ILE A 38 1.61 2.06 0.54
N PHE A 39 1.87 1.67 -0.70
CA PHE A 39 2.94 0.73 -1.03
C PHE A 39 4.23 1.51 -1.28
N THR A 40 5.32 1.03 -0.69
CA THR A 40 6.69 1.48 -0.97
C THR A 40 7.50 0.33 -1.57
N ALA A 41 8.79 0.55 -1.82
CA ALA A 41 9.68 -0.53 -2.22
C ALA A 41 9.88 -1.58 -1.11
N THR A 42 9.83 -1.18 0.17
CA THR A 42 10.25 -2.04 1.29
C THR A 42 9.11 -2.45 2.22
N HIS A 43 8.01 -1.71 2.26
CA HIS A 43 6.91 -1.92 3.19
C HIS A 43 5.60 -1.33 2.66
N ILE A 44 4.50 -1.65 3.35
CA ILE A 44 3.18 -1.07 3.14
C ILE A 44 2.79 -0.32 4.41
N ASP A 45 2.45 0.95 4.30
CA ASP A 45 1.84 1.70 5.40
C ASP A 45 0.31 1.64 5.29
N VAL A 46 -0.34 1.36 6.41
CA VAL A 46 -1.79 1.21 6.53
C VAL A 46 -2.35 2.40 7.30
N TYR A 47 -3.37 3.04 6.74
CA TYR A 47 -4.07 4.17 7.34
C TYR A 47 -5.56 3.88 7.45
N ASP A 48 -6.20 4.34 8.52
CA ASP A 48 -7.65 4.31 8.64
C ASP A 48 -8.27 5.39 7.74
N ILE A 49 -9.31 5.04 6.99
CA ILE A 49 -9.90 5.98 6.02
C ILE A 49 -10.77 7.04 6.71
N GLU A 50 -11.44 6.70 7.80
CA GLU A 50 -12.35 7.62 8.48
C GLU A 50 -11.56 8.69 9.26
N THR A 51 -10.57 8.27 10.05
CA THR A 51 -9.77 9.16 10.90
C THR A 51 -8.58 9.76 10.16
N GLY A 52 -8.01 9.01 9.21
CA GLY A 52 -6.76 9.35 8.55
C GLY A 52 -5.49 8.95 9.31
N ASP A 53 -5.65 8.33 10.47
CA ASP A 53 -4.53 8.00 11.33
C ASP A 53 -3.71 6.85 10.74
N TRP A 54 -2.41 6.89 11.02
CA TRP A 54 -1.55 5.74 10.76
C TRP A 54 -1.95 4.61 11.71
N VAL A 55 -2.16 3.41 11.15
CA VAL A 55 -2.53 2.20 11.90
C VAL A 55 -1.30 1.34 12.14
N GLN A 56 -0.60 0.96 11.08
CA GLN A 56 0.59 0.11 11.16
C GLN A 56 1.43 0.12 9.87
N THR A 57 2.62 -0.46 9.96
CA THR A 57 3.50 -0.74 8.82
C THR A 57 3.70 -2.24 8.66
N MET A 58 3.43 -2.78 7.47
CA MET A 58 3.67 -4.18 7.12
C MET A 58 4.98 -4.29 6.33
N ASN A 59 5.94 -5.06 6.84
CA ASN A 59 7.24 -5.25 6.22
C ASN A 59 7.16 -6.27 5.07
N ILE A 60 6.43 -5.92 4.01
CA ILE A 60 6.25 -6.71 2.80
C ILE A 60 6.92 -5.97 1.64
N PRO A 61 8.20 -6.25 1.36
CA PRO A 61 8.91 -5.58 0.28
C PRO A 61 8.30 -5.96 -1.06
N ASN A 62 8.38 -5.04 -2.02
CA ASN A 62 7.89 -5.21 -3.39
C ASN A 62 6.40 -5.59 -3.52
N ALA A 63 5.60 -5.36 -2.48
CA ALA A 63 4.17 -5.56 -2.55
C ALA A 63 3.52 -4.60 -3.56
N ARG A 64 2.54 -5.10 -4.29
CA ARG A 64 1.70 -4.32 -5.20
C ARG A 64 0.23 -4.75 -5.03
N PRO A 65 -0.72 -3.82 -5.15
CA PRO A 65 -2.13 -4.20 -5.20
C PRO A 65 -2.37 -5.04 -6.45
N LEU A 66 -3.02 -6.19 -6.26
CA LEU A 66 -3.50 -7.05 -7.34
C LEU A 66 -4.84 -6.53 -7.86
N ASP A 67 -5.65 -5.94 -6.98
CA ASP A 67 -6.91 -5.31 -7.30
C ASP A 67 -7.23 -4.14 -6.35
N GLU A 68 -8.43 -3.58 -6.51
CA GLU A 68 -8.96 -2.50 -5.67
C GLU A 68 -9.64 -2.99 -4.38
N THR A 69 -9.60 -4.30 -4.06
CA THR A 69 -10.30 -4.88 -2.91
C THR A 69 -9.37 -5.41 -1.82
N GLY A 70 -8.08 -5.05 -1.89
CA GLY A 70 -7.10 -5.39 -0.87
C GLY A 70 -6.35 -6.71 -1.12
N TRP A 71 -6.50 -7.31 -2.29
CA TRP A 71 -5.59 -8.38 -2.72
C TRP A 71 -4.24 -7.79 -3.09
N ILE A 72 -3.18 -8.45 -2.64
CA ILE A 72 -1.80 -8.03 -2.81
C ILE A 72 -1.01 -9.16 -3.44
N CYS A 73 -0.17 -8.81 -4.40
CA CYS A 73 0.87 -9.69 -4.91
C CYS A 73 2.24 -9.22 -4.38
N CYS A 74 3.05 -10.15 -3.90
CA CYS A 74 4.43 -9.90 -3.49
C CYS A 74 5.31 -11.10 -3.81
N VAL A 75 6.61 -10.87 -4.01
CA VAL A 75 7.61 -11.93 -4.20
C VAL A 75 8.39 -12.09 -2.90
N GLY A 76 8.37 -13.28 -2.32
CA GLY A 76 9.09 -13.56 -1.06
C GLY A 76 10.47 -14.17 -1.34
N GLY A 77 11.53 -13.50 -0.89
CA GLY A 77 12.91 -13.93 -1.12
C GLY A 77 13.80 -12.75 -1.49
N GLY A 78 14.90 -12.56 -0.76
CA GLY A 78 15.71 -11.34 -0.80
C GLY A 78 16.26 -10.97 -2.19
N GLY A 79 16.28 -9.66 -2.46
CA GLY A 79 17.30 -9.07 -3.32
C GLY A 79 16.93 -8.63 -4.75
N GLY A 80 15.67 -8.64 -5.17
CA GLY A 80 15.30 -8.24 -6.53
C GLY A 80 14.14 -7.26 -6.62
N ASN A 81 14.30 -6.17 -7.37
CA ASN A 81 13.20 -5.27 -7.83
C ASN A 81 12.41 -5.89 -9.01
N GLY A 82 12.45 -7.22 -9.17
CA GLY A 82 12.02 -7.94 -10.35
C GLY A 82 10.55 -8.32 -10.31
N PHE A 83 9.70 -7.48 -10.91
CA PHE A 83 8.29 -7.78 -11.17
C PHE A 83 8.09 -8.20 -12.64
N PRO A 84 7.16 -9.14 -12.96
CA PRO A 84 6.30 -9.90 -12.04
C PRO A 84 7.01 -11.12 -11.43
N PHE A 85 7.96 -11.75 -12.13
CA PHE A 85 8.79 -12.84 -11.60
C PHE A 85 10.17 -12.77 -12.27
N SER A 86 11.16 -12.12 -11.64
CA SER A 86 12.53 -12.04 -12.19
C SER A 86 13.59 -12.76 -11.34
N SER A 87 13.19 -13.65 -10.45
CA SER A 87 14.12 -14.53 -9.75
C SER A 87 13.43 -15.84 -9.38
N ASP A 88 14.24 -16.83 -8.99
CA ASP A 88 13.84 -18.17 -8.52
C ASP A 88 12.92 -18.17 -7.28
N ALA A 89 12.45 -16.99 -6.84
CA ALA A 89 11.55 -16.79 -5.72
C ALA A 89 10.09 -16.95 -6.15
N ALA A 90 9.36 -17.83 -5.45
CA ALA A 90 7.95 -18.04 -5.71
C ALA A 90 7.12 -16.78 -5.33
N PRO A 91 6.16 -16.36 -6.17
CA PRO A 91 5.24 -15.31 -5.80
C PRO A 91 4.22 -15.79 -4.76
N PHE A 92 3.78 -14.86 -3.92
CA PHE A 92 2.72 -15.06 -2.95
C PHE A 92 1.60 -14.05 -3.20
N ILE A 93 0.36 -14.54 -3.13
CA ILE A 93 -0.85 -13.71 -3.12
C ILE A 93 -1.32 -13.62 -1.66
N ILE A 94 -1.43 -12.41 -1.16
CA ILE A 94 -1.87 -12.11 0.21
C ILE A 94 -3.19 -11.37 0.13
N TYR A 95 -4.20 -11.86 0.85
CA TYR A 95 -5.44 -11.13 1.06
C TYR A 95 -5.41 -10.49 2.44
N LEU A 96 -5.39 -9.17 2.49
CA LEU A 96 -5.56 -8.45 3.76
C LEU A 96 -7.05 -8.32 4.02
N ARG A 97 -7.61 -9.17 4.87
CA ARG A 97 -8.97 -8.98 5.34
C ARG A 97 -8.97 -7.90 6.44
N PRO A 98 -9.82 -6.87 6.37
CA PRO A 98 -10.08 -6.02 7.53
C PRO A 98 -10.58 -6.90 8.68
N LEU A 99 -9.98 -6.79 9.87
CA LEU A 99 -10.52 -7.44 11.07
C LEU A 99 -11.85 -6.76 11.37
N MET A 100 -12.96 -7.39 10.99
CA MET A 100 -14.29 -6.94 11.41
C MET A 100 -14.39 -7.13 12.92
N THR A 101 -14.44 -6.03 13.66
CA THR A 101 -14.85 -5.98 15.07
C THR A 101 -16.34 -5.74 15.17
#